data_AF-A0A8T0GUS8-F1
#
_entry.id   AF-A0A8T0GUS8-F1
#
_cell.length_a   1.000
_cell.length_b   1.000
_cell.length_c   1.000
_cell.angle_alpha   90.00
_cell.angle_beta   90.00
_cell.angle_gamma   90.00
#
_symmetry.space_group_name_H-M   'P 1'
#
loop_
_entity.id
_entity.type
_entity.pdbx_description
1 polymer ?
#
loop_
_entity_poly.entity_id
_entity_poly.type
_entity_poly.pdbx_seq_one_letter_code
_entity_poly.pdbx_strand_id
1 'polypeptide(L)'
;MAPMPLNQFLLFCWVAGFTILLECSPSESRPLEHLRFQAYTRHMDTSEPPKAAPGPVTNRSWNEKYVIQEGPNGIIQERNSTETEFDSLAADWGTCGTGNPMDDCWRCDENWESHRQSLATCAMGFGRDAIGGKNGQIYMVTSAEDDDAANPQPGTLRYAATREEPLWITFAKSMTIYLQEELILTSFKTIDGRGVDVHITGGAGLTLQYISNVIIHGIHIHDIKVTGPARVMSNTTHVGDRGVTDGDAINIYTATQIWIDHCSFANAADGLIDAIHGSSMITISNNLFSNHDKVMLFGAHNIDTVDREMKATVAFNKFGAGLTQRMPRCRFGTFQIVNNDYSAGWGIYAIGGSESPTILSEGNHFVASSEKEVES
;
A
#
# COMPACT_ATOMS: atom_id res chain seq x y z
N MET A 1 -52.31 1.35 6.46
CA MET A 1 -51.30 0.29 6.36
C MET A 1 -49.97 0.97 6.09
N ALA A 2 -49.07 0.95 7.07
CA ALA A 2 -47.72 1.49 6.92
C ALA A 2 -46.89 0.54 6.03
N PRO A 3 -45.98 1.05 5.18
CA PRO A 3 -45.08 0.21 4.41
C PRO A 3 -43.98 -0.35 5.33
N MET A 4 -43.66 -1.64 5.16
CA MET A 4 -42.56 -2.33 5.85
C MET A 4 -41.20 -1.77 5.41
N PRO A 5 -40.17 -1.77 6.27
CA PRO A 5 -38.83 -1.34 5.87
C PRO A 5 -38.15 -2.43 5.02
N LEU A 6 -37.43 -1.97 4.00
CA LEU A 6 -36.65 -2.76 3.05
C LEU A 6 -35.41 -3.34 3.77
N ASN A 7 -35.24 -4.66 3.75
CA ASN A 7 -34.09 -5.35 4.36
C ASN A 7 -32.78 -4.97 3.65
N GLN A 8 -31.75 -4.63 4.44
CA GLN A 8 -30.35 -4.63 4.02
C GLN A 8 -29.94 -6.06 3.65
N PHE A 9 -29.37 -6.27 2.46
CA PHE A 9 -28.76 -7.54 2.08
C PHE A 9 -27.26 -7.49 2.39
N LEU A 10 -26.84 -8.20 3.44
CA LEU A 10 -25.45 -8.64 3.61
C LEU A 10 -25.24 -9.84 2.69
N LEU A 11 -24.40 -9.71 1.66
CA LEU A 11 -24.04 -10.84 0.81
C LEU A 11 -22.83 -11.56 1.42
N PHE A 12 -23.09 -12.63 2.17
CA PHE A 12 -22.04 -13.57 2.55
C PHE A 12 -21.76 -14.51 1.36
N CYS A 13 -20.76 -14.18 0.54
CA CYS A 13 -20.23 -15.15 -0.41
C CYS A 13 -19.28 -16.11 0.31
N TRP A 14 -19.82 -17.25 0.75
CA TRP A 14 -19.00 -18.42 1.11
C TRP A 14 -18.54 -19.11 -0.17
N VAL A 15 -17.38 -18.73 -0.70
CA VAL A 15 -16.66 -19.53 -1.70
C VAL A 15 -15.29 -19.82 -1.14
N ALA A 16 -14.98 -21.11 -0.90
CA ALA A 16 -13.65 -21.61 -0.59
C ALA A 16 -12.90 -21.04 0.65
N GLY A 17 -13.58 -20.85 1.79
CA GLY A 17 -12.90 -20.74 3.10
C GLY A 17 -12.22 -19.41 3.42
N PHE A 18 -12.67 -18.31 2.82
CA PHE A 18 -12.27 -16.95 3.16
C PHE A 18 -13.50 -16.04 3.26
N THR A 19 -13.40 -15.00 4.10
CA THR A 19 -14.47 -14.02 4.30
C THR A 19 -14.08 -12.73 3.59
N ILE A 20 -14.82 -12.38 2.54
CA ILE A 20 -14.79 -11.03 1.97
C ILE A 20 -15.98 -10.28 2.56
N LEU A 21 -15.70 -9.20 3.30
CA LEU A 21 -16.74 -8.25 3.71
C LEU A 21 -16.89 -7.21 2.60
N LEU A 22 -18.02 -7.27 1.89
CA LEU A 22 -18.43 -6.28 0.89
C LEU A 22 -19.57 -5.45 1.47
N GLU A 23 -19.32 -4.18 1.73
CA GLU A 23 -20.39 -3.22 1.98
C GLU A 23 -20.72 -2.49 0.67
N CYS A 24 -21.94 -2.70 0.18
CA CYS A 24 -22.44 -2.08 -1.04
C CYS A 24 -23.64 -1.20 -0.70
N SER A 25 -23.52 0.11 -0.88
CA SER A 25 -24.64 1.05 -0.76
C SER A 25 -25.32 1.20 -2.11
N PRO A 26 -26.67 1.09 -2.23
CA PRO A 26 -27.36 1.33 -3.49
C PRO A 26 -27.19 2.79 -3.92
N SER A 27 -26.67 3.02 -5.12
CA SER A 27 -26.54 4.34 -5.71
C SER A 27 -27.91 4.95 -6.03
N GLU A 28 -28.36 5.94 -5.26
CA GLU A 28 -29.31 6.94 -5.78
C GLU A 28 -28.56 7.87 -6.72
N SER A 29 -29.03 7.99 -7.95
CA SER A 29 -28.58 8.97 -8.94
C SER A 29 -28.73 10.40 -8.39
N ARG A 30 -27.65 11.03 -7.94
CA ARG A 30 -27.58 12.48 -7.68
C ARG A 30 -26.25 13.07 -8.18
N PRO A 31 -26.24 14.35 -8.60
CA PRO A 31 -25.04 14.98 -9.16
C PRO A 31 -23.91 15.08 -8.14
N LEU A 32 -22.67 15.03 -8.64
CA LEU A 32 -21.38 14.96 -7.95
C LEU A 32 -20.99 16.19 -7.08
N GLU A 33 -21.95 16.95 -6.57
CA GLU A 33 -21.68 18.04 -5.63
C GLU A 33 -22.39 17.72 -4.30
N HIS A 34 -21.57 17.49 -3.25
CA HIS A 34 -21.97 17.16 -1.87
C HIS A 34 -22.26 15.69 -1.56
N LEU A 35 -21.23 14.84 -1.63
CA LEU A 35 -21.15 13.66 -0.76
C LEU A 35 -20.30 14.00 0.47
N ARG A 36 -20.95 14.48 1.54
CA ARG A 36 -20.41 14.42 2.90
C ARG A 36 -20.86 13.10 3.49
N PHE A 37 -19.95 12.15 3.69
CA PHE A 37 -20.29 10.88 4.32
C PHE A 37 -20.10 10.97 5.84
N GLN A 38 -21.17 10.70 6.58
CA GLN A 38 -21.13 10.28 7.97
C GLN A 38 -21.27 8.76 7.96
N ALA A 39 -20.25 8.03 8.40
CA ALA A 39 -20.37 6.60 8.68
C ALA A 39 -21.05 6.40 10.04
N TYR A 40 -21.97 5.43 10.12
CA TYR A 40 -22.64 5.03 11.36
C TYR A 40 -22.25 3.57 11.63
N THR A 41 -21.49 3.33 12.69
CA THR A 41 -21.20 1.96 13.16
C THR A 41 -22.41 1.38 13.89
N ARG A 42 -22.88 0.20 13.48
CA ARG A 42 -23.88 -0.59 14.21
C ARG A 42 -23.25 -1.91 14.64
N HIS A 43 -22.98 -2.07 15.93
CA HIS A 43 -22.64 -3.37 16.51
C HIS A 43 -23.84 -4.32 16.42
N MET A 44 -23.70 -5.44 15.71
CA MET A 44 -24.55 -6.61 15.91
C MET A 44 -23.86 -7.55 16.90
N ASP A 45 -24.36 -7.57 18.13
CA ASP A 45 -24.01 -8.59 19.11
C ASP A 45 -24.94 -9.81 18.88
N THR A 46 -24.35 -10.92 18.46
CA THR A 46 -25.05 -12.20 18.29
C THR A 46 -24.74 -13.12 19.46
N SER A 47 -25.38 -12.91 20.62
CA SER A 47 -25.71 -14.00 21.55
C SER A 47 -26.77 -13.60 22.60
N GLU A 48 -27.88 -14.36 22.59
CA GLU A 48 -28.84 -14.67 23.68
C GLU A 48 -30.14 -13.83 23.91
N PRO A 49 -31.26 -14.50 24.31
CA PRO A 49 -32.64 -14.00 24.26
C PRO A 49 -33.03 -13.18 25.52
N PRO A 50 -34.18 -12.47 25.53
CA PRO A 50 -34.34 -11.32 26.39
C PRO A 50 -34.69 -11.73 27.83
N LYS A 51 -34.01 -11.15 28.84
CA LYS A 51 -34.57 -10.95 30.18
C LYS A 51 -33.74 -10.05 31.11
N ALA A 52 -34.49 -9.09 31.68
CA ALA A 52 -34.44 -8.46 33.02
C ALA A 52 -33.13 -7.86 33.59
N ALA A 53 -33.31 -6.67 34.17
CA ALA A 53 -32.30 -5.69 34.63
C ALA A 53 -31.27 -6.21 35.66
N PRO A 54 -30.02 -5.69 35.65
CA PRO A 54 -29.04 -5.99 36.70
C PRO A 54 -28.89 -4.86 37.75
N GLY A 55 -28.76 -5.28 39.01
CA GLY A 55 -28.17 -4.53 40.13
C GLY A 55 -26.63 -4.71 40.20
N PRO A 56 -25.95 -4.20 41.24
CA PRO A 56 -24.58 -3.73 41.14
C PRO A 56 -23.47 -4.77 41.42
N VAL A 57 -22.46 -4.74 40.54
CA VAL A 57 -20.98 -4.84 40.69
C VAL A 57 -20.37 -5.66 41.84
N THR A 58 -19.43 -6.58 41.53
CA THR A 58 -18.08 -6.64 42.15
C THR A 58 -17.03 -7.37 41.28
N ASN A 59 -15.83 -6.80 41.29
CA ASN A 59 -14.59 -7.15 40.56
C ASN A 59 -14.06 -8.59 40.78
N ARG A 60 -13.36 -9.12 39.76
CA ARG A 60 -11.99 -9.66 39.91
C ARG A 60 -11.22 -9.62 38.58
N SER A 61 -10.02 -9.06 38.69
CA SER A 61 -9.00 -8.73 37.69
C SER A 61 -8.17 -9.90 37.18
N TRP A 62 -7.63 -9.78 35.96
CA TRP A 62 -6.26 -10.21 35.62
C TRP A 62 -5.60 -9.18 34.69
N ASN A 63 -4.36 -8.80 35.05
CA ASN A 63 -3.54 -7.75 34.43
C ASN A 63 -2.63 -8.32 33.33
N GLU A 64 -2.47 -7.59 32.23
CA GLU A 64 -1.24 -7.54 31.44
C GLU A 64 -0.74 -6.09 31.32
N LYS A 65 0.60 -5.93 31.34
CA LYS A 65 1.32 -4.69 31.64
C LYS A 65 1.44 -3.77 30.42
N TYR A 66 1.09 -2.50 30.61
CA TYR A 66 1.27 -1.39 29.67
C TYR A 66 2.67 -0.77 29.76
N VAL A 67 3.19 -0.27 28.63
CA VAL A 67 4.32 0.66 28.58
C VAL A 67 3.78 2.06 28.88
N ILE A 68 4.31 2.68 29.95
CA ILE A 68 3.90 3.98 30.48
C ILE A 68 4.81 5.06 29.89
N GLN A 69 4.25 6.04 29.17
CA GLN A 69 4.88 7.36 29.00
C GLN A 69 4.02 8.37 29.77
N GLU A 70 4.60 8.99 30.80
CA GLU A 70 3.92 10.00 31.62
C GLU A 70 3.91 11.35 30.89
N GLY A 71 2.71 11.84 30.56
CA GLY A 71 2.46 13.25 30.22
C GLY A 71 2.03 14.06 31.46
N PRO A 72 2.08 15.41 31.41
CA PRO A 72 2.14 16.26 32.60
C PRO A 72 0.90 16.27 33.51
N ASN A 73 -0.20 15.61 33.13
CA ASN A 73 -1.50 15.75 33.80
C ASN A 73 -2.16 14.42 34.22
N GLY A 74 -1.47 13.28 34.13
CA GLY A 74 -1.95 12.03 34.75
C GLY A 74 -3.31 11.49 34.26
N ILE A 75 -3.77 11.85 33.07
CA ILE A 75 -5.01 11.31 32.47
C ILE A 75 -4.65 10.11 31.60
N ILE A 76 -5.21 8.95 31.94
CA ILE A 76 -5.16 7.71 31.14
C ILE A 76 -6.20 7.84 30.02
N GLN A 77 -5.77 7.85 28.75
CA GLN A 77 -6.66 7.73 27.59
C GLN A 77 -6.55 6.31 27.01
N GLU A 78 -7.67 5.58 27.00
CA GLU A 78 -7.88 4.42 26.12
C GLU A 78 -8.04 4.91 24.68
N ARG A 79 -7.25 4.41 23.73
CA ARG A 79 -7.39 4.72 22.30
C ARG A 79 -7.85 3.48 21.54
N ASN A 80 -9.11 3.47 21.13
CA ASN A 80 -9.68 2.52 20.16
C ASN A 80 -9.47 3.13 18.75
N SER A 81 -8.59 2.53 17.95
CA SER A 81 -8.05 3.10 16.72
C SER A 81 -8.75 2.64 15.43
N THR A 82 -10.07 2.82 15.37
CA THR A 82 -10.83 2.72 14.12
C THR A 82 -11.80 3.91 14.05
N GLU A 83 -11.94 4.52 12.86
CA GLU A 83 -12.70 5.74 12.53
C GLU A 83 -12.09 7.10 12.96
N THR A 84 -11.61 7.27 14.20
CA THR A 84 -11.34 8.63 14.71
C THR A 84 -10.11 9.35 14.13
N GLU A 85 -9.16 8.65 13.51
CA GLU A 85 -7.93 9.26 12.97
C GLU A 85 -8.12 9.82 11.54
N PHE A 86 -8.95 9.18 10.71
CA PHE A 86 -9.23 9.64 9.34
C PHE A 86 -10.11 10.91 9.32
N ASP A 87 -11.11 10.98 10.19
CA ASP A 87 -12.03 12.13 10.25
C ASP A 87 -11.45 13.34 11.00
N SER A 88 -10.58 13.12 11.99
CA SER A 88 -9.99 14.23 12.76
C SER A 88 -8.90 14.99 12.00
N LEU A 89 -8.18 14.32 11.08
CA LEU A 89 -7.19 14.95 10.20
C LEU A 89 -7.85 15.76 9.07
N ALA A 90 -9.04 15.37 8.61
CA ALA A 90 -9.79 16.07 7.57
C ALA A 90 -10.37 17.42 8.03
N ALA A 91 -10.53 17.63 9.34
CA ALA A 91 -11.19 18.82 9.89
C ALA A 91 -10.30 20.07 9.97
N ASP A 92 -8.97 19.93 9.84
CA ASP A 92 -8.01 21.03 10.05
C ASP A 92 -7.40 21.58 8.74
N TRP A 93 -7.66 20.95 7.58
CA TRP A 93 -7.03 21.30 6.31
C TRP A 93 -7.98 22.05 5.39
N GLY A 94 -7.86 23.38 5.40
CA GLY A 94 -8.67 24.29 4.59
C GLY A 94 -8.53 24.05 3.07
N THR A 95 -9.64 24.26 2.35
CA THR A 95 -9.85 24.51 0.89
C THR A 95 -9.12 23.70 -0.20
N CYS A 96 -8.15 22.85 0.14
CA CYS A 96 -7.38 22.05 -0.79
C CYS A 96 -7.93 20.61 -0.92
N GLY A 97 -9.02 20.30 -0.20
CA GLY A 97 -9.59 18.96 -0.08
C GLY A 97 -10.03 18.36 -1.40
N THR A 98 -9.20 17.50 -1.99
CA THR A 98 -9.54 16.61 -3.09
C THR A 98 -10.45 15.46 -2.64
N GLY A 99 -10.59 15.27 -1.32
CA GLY A 99 -11.29 14.13 -0.71
C GLY A 99 -10.37 12.93 -0.48
N ASN A 100 -9.09 13.06 -0.85
CA ASN A 100 -8.06 12.09 -0.58
C ASN A 100 -7.15 12.61 0.54
N PRO A 101 -7.28 12.08 1.77
CA PRO A 101 -6.58 12.62 2.94
C PRO A 101 -5.06 12.43 2.87
N MET A 102 -4.53 11.47 2.10
CA MET A 102 -3.07 11.38 1.90
C MET A 102 -2.54 12.53 1.05
N ASP A 103 -3.24 12.87 -0.03
CA ASP A 103 -2.86 13.96 -0.94
C ASP A 103 -3.09 15.32 -0.29
N ASP A 104 -4.22 15.49 0.40
CA ASP A 104 -4.60 16.74 1.07
C ASP A 104 -3.59 17.10 2.19
N CYS A 105 -2.84 16.12 2.71
CA CYS A 105 -1.80 16.34 3.71
C CYS A 105 -0.55 17.07 3.19
N TRP A 106 -0.14 16.84 1.94
CA TRP A 106 1.13 17.36 1.41
C TRP A 106 0.99 18.22 0.16
N ARG A 107 -0.02 17.98 -0.70
CA ARG A 107 -0.17 18.70 -1.98
C ARG A 107 -0.49 20.17 -1.81
N CYS A 108 -0.98 20.54 -0.64
CA CYS A 108 -1.40 21.89 -0.30
C CYS A 108 -0.23 22.77 0.18
N ASP A 109 0.95 22.19 0.39
CA ASP A 109 2.15 22.94 0.71
C ASP A 109 2.71 23.58 -0.57
N GLU A 110 2.47 24.87 -0.78
CA GLU A 110 3.07 25.64 -1.89
C GLU A 110 4.61 25.60 -1.87
N ASN A 111 5.21 25.31 -0.72
CA ASN A 111 6.65 25.22 -0.51
C ASN A 111 7.13 23.76 -0.36
N TRP A 112 6.37 22.78 -0.88
CA TRP A 112 6.68 21.35 -0.80
C TRP A 112 8.12 21.03 -1.25
N GLU A 113 8.70 21.81 -2.17
CA GLU A 113 10.06 21.59 -2.65
C GLU A 113 11.11 21.85 -1.56
N SER A 114 10.93 22.91 -0.76
CA SER A 114 11.80 23.16 0.41
C SER A 114 11.44 22.27 1.60
N HIS A 115 10.21 21.77 1.66
CA HIS A 115 9.74 20.88 2.70
C HIS A 115 9.58 19.43 2.23
N ARG A 116 10.36 18.96 1.25
CA ARG A 116 10.11 17.65 0.57
C ARG A 116 9.83 16.50 1.53
N GLN A 117 10.57 16.46 2.64
CA GLN A 117 10.48 15.40 3.65
C GLN A 117 9.18 15.44 4.49
N SER A 118 8.35 16.49 4.38
CA SER A 118 7.03 16.56 5.01
C SER A 118 6.08 15.49 4.48
N LEU A 119 6.24 15.06 3.23
CA LEU A 119 5.50 13.96 2.62
C LEU A 119 5.46 12.72 3.53
N ALA A 120 6.58 12.41 4.20
CA ALA A 120 6.70 11.23 5.07
C ALA A 120 5.85 11.28 6.35
N THR A 121 5.04 12.33 6.59
CA THR A 121 4.01 12.35 7.64
C THR A 121 2.60 12.09 7.12
N CYS A 122 2.44 11.89 5.82
CA CYS A 122 1.14 11.82 5.15
C CYS A 122 0.72 10.38 4.79
N ALA A 123 1.59 9.41 5.03
CA ALA A 123 1.25 8.00 4.86
C ALA A 123 0.08 7.63 5.80
N MET A 124 -0.87 6.84 5.30
CA MET A 124 -1.98 6.30 6.09
C MET A 124 -2.09 4.79 5.89
N GLY A 125 -2.99 4.13 6.63
CA GLY A 125 -3.13 2.68 6.60
C GLY A 125 -2.01 1.96 7.36
N PHE A 126 -1.75 0.70 7.01
CA PHE A 126 -0.77 -0.11 7.72
C PHE A 126 0.68 0.37 7.53
N GLY A 127 1.01 1.00 6.40
CA GLY A 127 2.33 1.59 6.13
C GLY A 127 2.51 3.03 6.64
N ARG A 128 1.59 3.58 7.45
CA ARG A 128 1.61 4.98 7.92
C ARG A 128 2.89 5.42 8.63
N ASP A 129 3.60 4.47 9.22
CA ASP A 129 4.82 4.71 9.99
C ASP A 129 6.09 4.61 9.13
N ALA A 130 5.96 4.40 7.81
CA ALA A 130 7.08 4.43 6.87
C ALA A 130 7.64 5.85 6.75
N ILE A 131 8.76 6.12 7.43
CA ILE A 131 9.40 7.44 7.40
C ILE A 131 10.38 7.63 6.23
N GLY A 132 10.69 6.55 5.49
CA GLY A 132 11.65 6.58 4.40
C GLY A 132 13.00 7.16 4.82
N GLY A 133 13.54 8.06 4.00
CA GLY A 133 14.78 8.79 4.26
C GLY A 133 14.61 10.09 5.05
N LYS A 134 13.47 10.31 5.73
CA LYS A 134 13.23 11.54 6.52
C LYS A 134 14.33 11.74 7.57
N ASN A 135 14.73 12.99 7.78
CA ASN A 135 15.88 13.44 8.59
C ASN A 135 17.26 13.04 8.02
N GLY A 136 17.28 12.28 6.91
CA GLY A 136 18.46 12.00 6.13
C GLY A 136 18.85 13.17 5.23
N GLN A 137 20.03 13.05 4.61
CA GLN A 137 20.48 14.01 3.61
C GLN A 137 19.68 13.85 2.32
N ILE A 138 19.48 14.96 1.61
CA ILE A 138 18.95 14.90 0.25
C ILE A 138 20.09 14.50 -0.68
N TYR A 139 19.90 13.39 -1.40
CA TYR A 139 20.80 12.93 -2.44
C TYR A 139 20.19 13.19 -3.80
N MET A 140 20.85 14.00 -4.63
CA MET A 140 20.36 14.32 -5.96
C MET A 140 21.02 13.42 -7.01
N VAL A 141 20.23 12.58 -7.67
CA VAL A 141 20.63 11.79 -8.82
C VAL A 141 20.83 12.71 -10.02
N THR A 142 22.03 12.65 -10.61
CA THR A 142 22.44 13.49 -11.74
C THR A 142 22.73 12.66 -13.00
N SER A 143 22.84 11.34 -12.85
CA SER A 143 23.13 10.38 -13.92
C SER A 143 22.10 9.26 -13.94
N ALA A 144 21.67 8.87 -15.15
CA ALA A 144 20.74 7.77 -15.39
C ALA A 144 21.45 6.43 -15.62
N GLU A 145 22.79 6.42 -15.63
CA GLU A 145 23.60 5.24 -15.92
C GLU A 145 23.49 4.18 -14.81
N ASP A 146 23.59 2.91 -15.20
CA ASP A 146 23.61 1.75 -14.31
C ASP A 146 24.57 0.65 -14.81
N ASP A 147 25.70 1.05 -15.39
CA ASP A 147 26.61 0.16 -16.13
C ASP A 147 27.23 -0.97 -15.29
N ASP A 148 27.36 -0.77 -13.98
CA ASP A 148 27.98 -1.74 -13.07
C ASP A 148 27.16 -1.87 -11.78
N ALA A 149 26.33 -2.91 -11.72
CA ALA A 149 25.50 -3.22 -10.58
C ALA A 149 26.29 -3.59 -9.32
N ALA A 150 27.56 -3.98 -9.45
CA ALA A 150 28.46 -4.32 -8.36
C ALA A 150 29.27 -3.12 -7.84
N ASN A 151 29.47 -2.08 -8.66
CA ASN A 151 30.24 -0.89 -8.30
C ASN A 151 29.58 0.41 -8.83
N PRO A 152 28.44 0.82 -8.23
CA PRO A 152 27.70 1.97 -8.71
C PRO A 152 28.48 3.27 -8.54
N GLN A 153 28.40 4.15 -9.53
CA GLN A 153 29.10 5.43 -9.54
C GLN A 153 28.33 6.51 -8.77
N PRO A 154 29.01 7.42 -8.04
CA PRO A 154 28.36 8.61 -7.47
C PRO A 154 27.60 9.39 -8.53
N GLY A 155 26.41 9.87 -8.17
CA GLY A 155 25.46 10.56 -9.05
C GLY A 155 24.37 9.65 -9.61
N THR A 156 24.46 8.33 -9.47
CA THR A 156 23.47 7.36 -9.94
C THR A 156 22.43 7.02 -8.86
N LEU A 157 21.27 6.51 -9.29
CA LEU A 157 20.24 6.00 -8.38
C LEU A 157 20.77 4.81 -7.56
N ARG A 158 21.47 3.86 -8.19
CA ARG A 158 22.01 2.67 -7.49
C ARG A 158 23.00 3.03 -6.39
N TYR A 159 23.85 4.04 -6.63
CA TYR A 159 24.77 4.53 -5.59
C TYR A 159 23.99 4.98 -4.37
N ALA A 160 22.96 5.81 -4.53
CA ALA A 160 22.17 6.35 -3.43
C ALA A 160 21.35 5.27 -2.70
N ALA A 161 20.67 4.40 -3.45
CA ALA A 161 19.79 3.37 -2.93
C ALA A 161 20.50 2.33 -2.05
N THR A 162 21.79 2.09 -2.30
CA THR A 162 22.61 1.09 -1.59
C THR A 162 23.44 1.68 -0.43
N ARG A 163 23.25 2.96 -0.08
CA ARG A 163 23.93 3.58 1.07
C ARG A 163 23.33 3.17 2.40
N GLU A 164 24.11 3.06 3.45
CA GLU A 164 23.60 2.64 4.77
C GLU A 164 22.87 3.79 5.48
N GLU A 165 23.32 5.03 5.29
CA GLU A 165 22.69 6.20 5.89
C GLU A 165 21.29 6.48 5.32
N PRO A 166 20.39 7.09 6.11
CA PRO A 166 19.10 7.56 5.60
C PRO A 166 19.28 8.58 4.48
N LEU A 167 18.61 8.38 3.34
CA LEU A 167 18.68 9.29 2.20
C LEU A 167 17.30 9.58 1.61
N TRP A 168 17.05 10.86 1.38
CA TRP A 168 15.95 11.34 0.55
C TRP A 168 16.45 11.57 -0.87
N ILE A 169 16.17 10.63 -1.76
CA ILE A 169 16.72 10.58 -3.11
C ILE A 169 15.81 11.37 -4.04
N THR A 170 16.35 12.40 -4.69
CA THR A 170 15.68 13.23 -5.70
C THR A 170 16.42 13.19 -7.02
N PHE A 171 15.89 13.83 -8.05
CA PHE A 171 16.42 13.77 -9.42
C PHE A 171 16.63 15.18 -9.98
N ALA A 172 17.80 15.41 -10.57
CA ALA A 172 18.17 16.74 -11.09
C ALA A 172 17.38 17.15 -12.36
N LYS A 173 16.87 16.17 -13.10
CA LYS A 173 16.13 16.34 -14.36
C LYS A 173 15.31 15.08 -14.64
N SER A 174 14.36 15.18 -15.57
CA SER A 174 13.69 14.00 -16.10
C SER A 174 14.70 13.01 -16.68
N MET A 175 14.51 11.73 -16.42
CA MET A 175 15.43 10.69 -16.88
C MET A 175 14.76 9.33 -17.00
N THR A 176 15.30 8.53 -17.92
CA THR A 176 14.95 7.13 -18.12
C THR A 176 16.15 6.29 -17.69
N ILE A 177 15.96 5.45 -16.68
CA ILE A 177 16.97 4.62 -16.04
C ILE A 177 16.74 3.18 -16.47
N TYR A 178 17.78 2.58 -17.04
CA TYR A 178 17.80 1.18 -17.47
C TYR A 178 18.62 0.37 -16.48
N LEU A 179 17.97 -0.21 -15.47
CA LEU A 179 18.66 -1.02 -14.47
C LEU A 179 19.18 -2.31 -15.11
N GLN A 180 20.50 -2.50 -15.16
CA GLN A 180 21.09 -3.69 -15.77
C GLN A 180 20.76 -4.95 -14.95
N GLU A 181 20.67 -4.78 -13.63
CA GLU A 181 20.31 -5.84 -12.67
C GLU A 181 19.37 -5.28 -11.60
N GLU A 182 18.75 -6.15 -10.81
CA GLU A 182 17.83 -5.70 -9.74
C GLU A 182 18.47 -4.63 -8.86
N LEU A 183 17.70 -3.59 -8.54
CA LEU A 183 18.16 -2.55 -7.63
C LEU A 183 17.75 -2.92 -6.20
N ILE A 184 18.72 -3.41 -5.43
CA ILE A 184 18.53 -3.69 -4.01
C ILE A 184 18.61 -2.38 -3.22
N LEU A 185 17.57 -2.08 -2.46
CA LEU A 185 17.54 -0.94 -1.54
C LEU A 185 18.02 -1.37 -0.15
N THR A 186 18.63 -0.44 0.58
CA THR A 186 18.81 -0.52 2.04
C THR A 186 17.66 0.18 2.76
N SER A 187 17.58 0.04 4.08
CA SER A 187 16.58 0.72 4.91
C SER A 187 16.70 2.26 4.87
N PHE A 188 15.64 2.94 5.30
CA PHE A 188 15.57 4.40 5.43
C PHE A 188 15.84 5.14 4.12
N LYS A 189 15.13 4.76 3.06
CA LYS A 189 15.23 5.38 1.74
C LYS A 189 13.91 5.98 1.32
N THR A 190 13.97 7.18 0.76
CA THR A 190 12.87 7.71 -0.05
C THR A 190 13.37 7.87 -1.47
N ILE A 191 12.65 7.33 -2.46
CA ILE A 191 12.80 7.71 -3.87
C ILE A 191 11.67 8.67 -4.19
N ASP A 192 11.98 9.93 -4.47
CA ASP A 192 11.02 11.02 -4.68
C ASP A 192 11.20 11.64 -6.08
N GLY A 193 10.31 11.26 -7.01
CA GLY A 193 10.29 11.75 -8.38
C GLY A 193 9.63 13.12 -8.56
N ARG A 194 9.08 13.75 -7.51
CA ARG A 194 8.34 15.02 -7.66
C ARG A 194 9.19 16.12 -8.29
N GLY A 195 8.60 16.79 -9.29
CA GLY A 195 9.17 17.93 -10.01
C GLY A 195 9.84 17.55 -11.33
N VAL A 196 10.04 16.26 -11.60
CA VAL A 196 10.61 15.75 -12.85
C VAL A 196 9.90 14.46 -13.27
N ASP A 197 10.21 13.97 -14.46
CA ASP A 197 9.64 12.74 -15.01
C ASP A 197 10.69 11.61 -14.99
N VAL A 198 10.50 10.60 -14.15
CA VAL A 198 11.48 9.55 -13.89
C VAL A 198 10.91 8.19 -14.23
N HIS A 199 11.55 7.52 -15.18
CA HIS A 199 11.19 6.19 -15.63
C HIS A 199 12.27 5.18 -15.24
N ILE A 200 11.87 4.06 -14.64
CA ILE A 200 12.69 2.84 -14.49
C ILE A 200 12.11 1.82 -15.46
N THR A 201 12.86 1.47 -16.51
CA THR A 201 12.29 0.70 -17.62
C THR A 201 13.30 -0.10 -18.43
N GLY A 202 12.82 -1.11 -19.15
CA GLY A 202 13.59 -1.90 -20.11
C GLY A 202 14.66 -2.81 -19.51
N GLY A 203 14.79 -2.82 -18.19
CA GLY A 203 15.73 -3.62 -17.41
C GLY A 203 15.06 -4.20 -16.17
N ALA A 204 15.81 -4.39 -15.08
CA ALA A 204 15.30 -4.98 -13.85
C ALA A 204 14.43 -4.01 -13.02
N GLY A 205 13.72 -4.55 -12.03
CA GLY A 205 12.94 -3.80 -11.05
C GLY A 205 13.67 -3.52 -9.73
N LEU A 206 12.89 -3.18 -8.70
CA LEU A 206 13.36 -2.84 -7.36
C LEU A 206 13.20 -4.02 -6.39
N THR A 207 14.20 -4.26 -5.56
CA THR A 207 14.18 -5.32 -4.54
C THR A 207 14.33 -4.73 -3.14
N LEU A 208 13.30 -4.92 -2.31
CA LEU A 208 13.22 -4.49 -0.93
C LEU A 208 13.29 -5.74 -0.04
N GLN A 209 14.51 -6.23 0.19
CA GLN A 209 14.74 -7.48 0.92
C GLN A 209 15.36 -7.23 2.30
N TYR A 210 14.75 -7.76 3.37
CA TYR A 210 15.28 -7.67 4.75
C TYR A 210 15.52 -6.23 5.24
N ILE A 211 14.69 -5.28 4.82
CA ILE A 211 14.82 -3.85 5.14
C ILE A 211 13.55 -3.28 5.75
N SER A 212 13.64 -2.06 6.26
CA SER A 212 12.47 -1.31 6.71
C SER A 212 12.54 0.18 6.36
N ASN A 213 11.39 0.85 6.46
CA ASN A 213 11.27 2.30 6.28
C ASN A 213 11.69 2.74 4.88
N VAL A 214 10.88 2.37 3.88
CA VAL A 214 11.10 2.79 2.49
C VAL A 214 9.85 3.49 1.96
N ILE A 215 10.07 4.63 1.30
CA ILE A 215 9.03 5.35 0.55
C ILE A 215 9.46 5.37 -0.93
N ILE A 216 8.56 4.98 -1.83
CA ILE A 216 8.74 5.11 -3.27
C ILE A 216 7.61 5.98 -3.77
N HIS A 217 7.94 7.16 -4.30
CA HIS A 217 6.95 8.18 -4.60
C HIS A 217 7.19 8.87 -5.96
N GLY A 218 6.14 8.96 -6.78
CA GLY A 218 6.13 9.82 -7.97
C GLY A 218 7.02 9.36 -9.12
N ILE A 219 7.20 8.05 -9.33
CA ILE A 219 8.01 7.50 -10.42
C ILE A 219 7.23 6.51 -11.30
N HIS A 220 7.71 6.30 -12.52
CA HIS A 220 7.16 5.37 -13.49
C HIS A 220 8.02 4.10 -13.56
N ILE A 221 7.44 2.92 -13.33
CA ILE A 221 8.15 1.63 -13.41
C ILE A 221 7.45 0.72 -14.40
N HIS A 222 8.07 0.42 -15.55
CA HIS A 222 7.41 -0.35 -16.60
C HIS A 222 8.36 -1.07 -17.56
N ASP A 223 7.83 -2.02 -18.33
CA ASP A 223 8.61 -2.84 -19.28
C ASP A 223 9.76 -3.61 -18.60
N ILE A 224 9.54 -4.02 -17.36
CA ILE A 224 10.54 -4.73 -16.55
C ILE A 224 10.82 -6.11 -17.14
N LYS A 225 12.09 -6.50 -17.11
CA LYS A 225 12.62 -7.73 -17.70
C LYS A 225 13.25 -8.60 -16.62
N VAL A 226 13.26 -9.90 -16.90
CA VAL A 226 14.11 -10.87 -16.22
C VAL A 226 15.58 -10.52 -16.49
N THR A 227 16.38 -10.43 -15.43
CA THR A 227 17.84 -10.17 -15.50
C THR A 227 18.61 -11.18 -14.65
N GLY A 228 19.94 -11.09 -14.67
CA GLY A 228 20.83 -12.01 -13.97
C GLY A 228 21.07 -13.34 -14.70
N PRO A 229 21.85 -14.25 -14.10
CA PRO A 229 22.55 -14.08 -12.83
C PRO A 229 23.70 -13.08 -12.94
N ALA A 230 23.95 -12.33 -11.86
CA ALA A 230 24.99 -11.29 -11.86
C ALA A 230 25.50 -11.01 -10.45
N ARG A 231 26.61 -10.27 -10.37
CA ARG A 231 27.08 -9.71 -9.10
C ARG A 231 26.42 -8.36 -8.86
N VAL A 232 25.76 -8.23 -7.71
CA VAL A 232 24.99 -7.03 -7.38
C VAL A 232 25.40 -6.52 -5.99
N MET A 233 25.60 -5.22 -5.88
CA MET A 233 25.79 -4.54 -4.60
C MET A 233 24.46 -4.49 -3.85
N SER A 234 24.41 -5.08 -2.65
CA SER A 234 23.25 -4.96 -1.76
C SER A 234 23.42 -3.83 -0.75
N ASN A 235 24.67 -3.51 -0.38
CA ASN A 235 25.03 -2.34 0.40
C ASN A 235 26.51 -1.97 0.25
N THR A 236 26.98 -0.92 0.92
CA THR A 236 28.36 -0.41 0.83
C THR A 236 29.44 -1.41 1.25
N THR A 237 29.08 -2.48 1.95
CA THR A 237 30.00 -3.51 2.46
C THR A 237 29.84 -4.86 1.79
N HIS A 238 28.85 -5.04 0.91
CA HIS A 238 28.51 -6.35 0.35
C HIS A 238 28.12 -6.28 -1.13
N VAL A 239 28.82 -7.10 -1.92
CA VAL A 239 28.53 -7.42 -3.32
C VAL A 239 28.49 -8.93 -3.45
N GLY A 240 27.32 -9.48 -3.76
CA GLY A 240 27.10 -10.93 -3.82
C GLY A 240 26.63 -11.39 -5.19
N ASP A 241 26.77 -12.69 -5.45
CA ASP A 241 26.13 -13.34 -6.60
C ASP A 241 24.62 -13.41 -6.38
N ARG A 242 23.86 -12.98 -7.39
CA ARG A 242 22.40 -13.05 -7.45
C ARG A 242 21.98 -13.99 -8.57
N GLY A 243 20.88 -14.69 -8.33
CA GLY A 243 20.26 -15.55 -9.33
C GLY A 243 19.55 -14.76 -10.43
N VAL A 244 18.82 -15.48 -11.27
CA VAL A 244 17.91 -14.87 -12.24
C VAL A 244 16.70 -14.32 -11.48
N THR A 245 16.29 -13.10 -11.81
CA THR A 245 15.11 -12.46 -11.21
C THR A 245 13.82 -12.94 -11.88
N ASP A 246 12.70 -12.93 -11.16
CA ASP A 246 11.39 -13.21 -11.76
C ASP A 246 10.94 -12.06 -12.70
N GLY A 247 11.47 -10.86 -12.45
CA GLY A 247 11.23 -9.66 -13.25
C GLY A 247 9.99 -8.88 -12.79
N ASP A 248 9.77 -8.81 -11.48
CA ASP A 248 8.79 -7.95 -10.85
C ASP A 248 9.21 -6.48 -10.90
N ALA A 249 8.24 -5.55 -10.97
CA ALA A 249 8.56 -4.13 -10.87
C ALA A 249 9.04 -3.74 -9.46
N ILE A 250 8.38 -4.23 -8.41
CA ILE A 250 8.82 -4.11 -7.01
C ILE A 250 8.61 -5.46 -6.30
N ASN A 251 9.69 -6.04 -5.79
CA ASN A 251 9.66 -7.22 -4.93
C ASN A 251 9.94 -6.83 -3.46
N ILE A 252 9.04 -7.17 -2.54
CA ILE A 252 9.08 -6.85 -1.12
C ILE A 252 9.20 -8.14 -0.31
N TYR A 253 10.41 -8.45 0.15
CA TYR A 253 10.75 -9.72 0.78
C TYR A 253 11.21 -9.53 2.23
N THR A 254 10.47 -10.03 3.21
CA THR A 254 10.78 -9.86 4.64
C THR A 254 11.06 -8.38 4.98
N ALA A 255 10.22 -7.46 4.48
CA ALA A 255 10.40 -6.02 4.70
C ALA A 255 9.19 -5.37 5.38
N THR A 256 9.42 -4.29 6.10
CA THR A 256 8.37 -3.64 6.91
C THR A 256 8.38 -2.13 6.87
N GLN A 257 7.23 -1.49 7.09
CA GLN A 257 7.07 -0.02 7.02
C GLN A 257 7.40 0.49 5.62
N ILE A 258 6.58 0.09 4.65
CA ILE A 258 6.75 0.41 3.23
C ILE A 258 5.58 1.28 2.75
N TRP A 259 5.88 2.34 2.01
CA TRP A 259 4.88 3.16 1.36
C TRP A 259 5.20 3.39 -0.12
N ILE A 260 4.32 2.93 -1.01
CA ILE A 260 4.43 3.07 -2.46
C ILE A 260 3.30 3.97 -2.92
N ASP A 261 3.62 5.18 -3.37
CA ASP A 261 2.66 6.26 -3.54
C ASP A 261 2.84 7.01 -4.86
N HIS A 262 1.75 7.40 -5.54
CA HIS A 262 1.81 8.22 -6.77
C HIS A 262 2.72 7.68 -7.88
N CYS A 263 2.95 6.37 -7.92
CA CYS A 263 3.73 5.73 -8.96
C CYS A 263 2.83 5.22 -10.10
N SER A 264 3.40 4.97 -11.28
CA SER A 264 2.70 4.25 -12.33
C SER A 264 3.42 2.95 -12.69
N PHE A 265 2.65 1.89 -12.87
CA PHE A 265 3.17 0.54 -13.14
C PHE A 265 2.53 -0.07 -14.38
N ALA A 266 3.35 -0.69 -15.23
CA ALA A 266 2.87 -1.42 -16.40
C ALA A 266 3.86 -2.47 -16.91
N ASN A 267 3.37 -3.52 -17.56
CA ASN A 267 4.17 -4.44 -18.38
C ASN A 267 5.48 -4.97 -17.74
N ALA A 268 5.44 -5.46 -16.49
CA ALA A 268 6.54 -6.23 -15.93
C ALA A 268 6.56 -7.68 -16.47
N ALA A 269 7.67 -8.40 -16.26
CA ALA A 269 7.81 -9.76 -16.74
C ALA A 269 6.99 -10.78 -15.92
N ASP A 270 6.89 -10.60 -14.60
CA ASP A 270 5.98 -11.37 -13.75
C ASP A 270 4.94 -10.51 -13.03
N GLY A 271 5.20 -9.99 -11.84
CA GLY A 271 4.29 -9.13 -11.07
C GLY A 271 4.63 -7.63 -11.13
N LEU A 272 3.68 -6.74 -10.80
CA LEU A 272 4.01 -5.33 -10.58
C LEU A 272 4.50 -5.11 -9.14
N ILE A 273 3.73 -5.57 -8.15
CA ILE A 273 4.15 -5.48 -6.74
C ILE A 273 3.87 -6.80 -6.02
N ASP A 274 4.94 -7.48 -5.62
CA ASP A 274 4.87 -8.73 -4.89
C ASP A 274 5.42 -8.55 -3.47
N ALA A 275 4.62 -8.86 -2.45
CA ALA A 275 5.03 -8.82 -1.05
C ALA A 275 4.90 -10.22 -0.42
N ILE A 276 6.02 -10.77 0.04
CA ILE A 276 6.13 -12.19 0.41
C ILE A 276 7.03 -12.40 1.63
N HIS A 277 6.97 -13.59 2.22
CA HIS A 277 7.87 -14.06 3.28
C HIS A 277 7.98 -13.10 4.48
N GLY A 278 6.85 -12.82 5.12
CA GLY A 278 6.78 -12.06 6.36
C GLY A 278 6.88 -10.54 6.18
N SER A 279 6.77 -10.05 4.95
CA SER A 279 6.59 -8.62 4.70
C SER A 279 5.28 -8.12 5.32
N SER A 280 5.28 -6.93 5.94
CA SER A 280 4.11 -6.41 6.65
C SER A 280 4.19 -4.90 6.88
N MET A 281 3.08 -4.26 7.23
CA MET A 281 2.97 -2.82 7.40
C MET A 281 3.29 -2.06 6.11
N ILE A 282 2.48 -2.35 5.09
CA ILE A 282 2.63 -1.82 3.74
C ILE A 282 1.42 -0.94 3.39
N THR A 283 1.65 0.20 2.74
CA THR A 283 0.61 0.98 2.07
C THR A 283 0.97 1.16 0.60
N ILE A 284 0.03 0.84 -0.28
CA ILE A 284 0.10 1.07 -1.73
C ILE A 284 -1.02 2.04 -2.08
N SER A 285 -0.68 3.29 -2.37
CA SER A 285 -1.66 4.36 -2.54
C SER A 285 -1.48 5.24 -3.77
N ASN A 286 -2.57 5.77 -4.30
CA ASN A 286 -2.54 6.78 -5.37
C ASN A 286 -1.78 6.35 -6.64
N ASN A 287 -1.58 5.05 -6.85
CA ASN A 287 -0.83 4.56 -7.99
C ASN A 287 -1.75 4.36 -9.19
N LEU A 288 -1.16 4.40 -10.39
CA LEU A 288 -1.78 3.98 -11.63
C LEU A 288 -1.23 2.62 -12.06
N PHE A 289 -2.09 1.61 -12.17
CA PHE A 289 -1.74 0.31 -12.72
C PHE A 289 -2.39 0.15 -14.11
N SER A 290 -1.66 -0.38 -15.09
CA SER A 290 -2.22 -0.64 -16.43
C SER A 290 -1.47 -1.73 -17.19
N ASN A 291 -2.10 -2.30 -18.22
CA ASN A 291 -1.47 -3.18 -19.21
C ASN A 291 -0.60 -4.30 -18.60
N HIS A 292 -1.20 -5.16 -17.77
CA HIS A 292 -0.46 -6.20 -17.06
C HIS A 292 -1.37 -7.33 -16.56
N ASP A 293 -0.85 -8.57 -16.52
CA ASP A 293 -1.63 -9.73 -16.09
C ASP A 293 -1.74 -9.84 -14.56
N LYS A 294 -0.59 -10.01 -13.87
CA LYS A 294 -0.52 -10.33 -12.43
C LYS A 294 -0.16 -9.08 -11.62
N VAL A 295 -1.16 -8.26 -11.27
CA VAL A 295 -0.89 -6.91 -10.76
C VAL A 295 -0.19 -6.90 -9.39
N MET A 296 -0.81 -7.46 -8.35
CA MET A 296 -0.26 -7.46 -6.98
C MET A 296 -0.49 -8.79 -6.26
N LEU A 297 0.59 -9.39 -5.75
CA LEU A 297 0.54 -10.61 -4.94
C LEU A 297 0.95 -10.32 -3.49
N PHE A 298 0.09 -10.69 -2.54
CA PHE A 298 0.40 -10.68 -1.12
C PHE A 298 0.41 -12.12 -0.58
N GLY A 299 1.61 -12.62 -0.29
CA GLY A 299 1.91 -13.99 0.11
C GLY A 299 1.98 -14.97 -1.06
N ALA A 300 3.14 -15.59 -1.29
CA ALA A 300 3.44 -16.39 -2.49
C ALA A 300 3.04 -17.87 -2.39
N HIS A 301 3.26 -18.52 -1.25
CA HIS A 301 3.02 -19.96 -1.10
C HIS A 301 2.05 -20.28 0.04
N ASN A 302 1.41 -21.44 -0.05
CA ASN A 302 0.47 -21.93 0.97
C ASN A 302 1.15 -22.50 2.22
N ILE A 303 2.49 -22.61 2.22
CA ILE A 303 3.28 -23.07 3.36
C ILE A 303 3.92 -21.92 4.14
N ASP A 304 3.89 -20.69 3.62
CA ASP A 304 4.52 -19.51 4.21
C ASP A 304 3.66 -18.92 5.32
N THR A 305 3.47 -19.71 6.36
CA THR A 305 2.63 -19.37 7.52
C THR A 305 3.06 -18.09 8.25
N VAL A 306 4.28 -17.59 8.01
CA VAL A 306 4.76 -16.29 8.48
C VAL A 306 3.92 -15.13 7.93
N ASP A 307 3.29 -15.29 6.77
CA ASP A 307 2.46 -14.25 6.13
C ASP A 307 1.12 -14.02 6.84
N ARG A 308 0.78 -14.78 7.89
CA ARG A 308 -0.38 -14.49 8.76
C ARG A 308 -0.27 -13.13 9.46
N GLU A 309 0.96 -12.69 9.70
CA GLU A 309 1.25 -11.38 10.30
C GLU A 309 1.32 -10.25 9.26
N MET A 310 1.16 -10.57 7.97
CA MET A 310 1.15 -9.58 6.91
C MET A 310 -0.04 -8.64 7.05
N LYS A 311 0.22 -7.33 6.99
CA LYS A 311 -0.80 -6.29 6.96
C LYS A 311 -0.49 -5.31 5.84
N ALA A 312 -1.43 -5.12 4.92
CA ALA A 312 -1.25 -4.17 3.83
C ALA A 312 -2.53 -3.39 3.52
N THR A 313 -2.37 -2.12 3.18
CA THR A 313 -3.44 -1.22 2.74
C THR A 313 -3.24 -0.91 1.26
N VAL A 314 -4.28 -1.10 0.46
CA VAL A 314 -4.34 -0.72 -0.95
C VAL A 314 -5.43 0.35 -1.07
N ALA A 315 -5.05 1.61 -1.27
CA ALA A 315 -6.01 2.71 -1.22
C ALA A 315 -5.87 3.76 -2.33
N PHE A 316 -6.98 4.31 -2.83
CA PHE A 316 -6.97 5.41 -3.80
C PHE A 316 -6.23 5.13 -5.11
N ASN A 317 -5.96 3.85 -5.42
CA ASN A 317 -5.29 3.48 -6.66
C ASN A 317 -6.28 3.50 -7.83
N LYS A 318 -5.75 3.80 -9.02
CA LYS A 318 -6.46 3.63 -10.27
C LYS A 318 -6.00 2.35 -10.95
N PHE A 319 -6.88 1.35 -11.00
CA PHE A 319 -6.71 0.14 -11.79
C PHE A 319 -7.24 0.41 -13.21
N GLY A 320 -6.31 0.77 -14.09
CA GLY A 320 -6.57 1.18 -15.47
C GLY A 320 -6.82 0.02 -16.43
N ALA A 321 -6.88 0.36 -17.71
CA ALA A 321 -7.19 -0.61 -18.76
C ALA A 321 -6.07 -1.64 -18.94
N GLY A 322 -6.46 -2.81 -19.48
CA GLY A 322 -5.52 -3.87 -19.82
C GLY A 322 -5.00 -4.65 -18.62
N LEU A 323 -5.69 -4.60 -17.47
CA LEU A 323 -5.37 -5.42 -16.30
C LEU A 323 -6.16 -6.72 -16.32
N THR A 324 -5.51 -7.84 -16.00
CA THR A 324 -6.17 -9.16 -16.01
C THR A 324 -6.65 -9.57 -14.62
N GLN A 325 -5.78 -9.59 -13.61
CA GLN A 325 -6.08 -10.17 -12.30
C GLN A 325 -5.18 -9.66 -11.16
N ARG A 326 -5.48 -10.11 -9.92
CA ARG A 326 -4.67 -9.86 -8.72
C ARG A 326 -4.61 -8.39 -8.31
N MET A 327 -5.75 -7.76 -8.11
CA MET A 327 -5.83 -6.36 -7.67
C MET A 327 -6.52 -6.22 -6.30
N PRO A 328 -5.94 -6.71 -5.18
CA PRO A 328 -4.82 -7.65 -5.07
C PRO A 328 -5.26 -9.13 -5.07
N ARG A 329 -4.27 -10.04 -5.11
CA ARG A 329 -4.46 -11.45 -4.73
C ARG A 329 -3.77 -11.72 -3.39
N CYS A 330 -4.56 -12.10 -2.38
CA CYS A 330 -4.10 -12.20 -0.99
C CYS A 330 -4.00 -13.63 -0.44
N ARG A 331 -3.04 -13.87 0.44
CA ARG A 331 -2.95 -15.05 1.30
C ARG A 331 -2.73 -14.67 2.76
N PHE A 332 -3.32 -15.44 3.67
CA PHE A 332 -3.15 -15.36 5.12
C PHE A 332 -3.50 -14.03 5.82
N GLY A 333 -2.73 -12.97 5.58
CA GLY A 333 -2.74 -11.73 6.37
C GLY A 333 -4.04 -10.92 6.34
N THR A 334 -3.93 -9.67 6.78
CA THR A 334 -5.05 -8.70 6.83
C THR A 334 -4.85 -7.58 5.82
N PHE A 335 -5.84 -7.36 4.98
CA PHE A 335 -5.75 -6.46 3.83
C PHE A 335 -6.92 -5.48 3.82
N GLN A 336 -6.60 -4.18 3.81
CA GLN A 336 -7.57 -3.11 3.65
C GLN A 336 -7.53 -2.62 2.21
N ILE A 337 -8.62 -2.79 1.48
CA ILE A 337 -8.75 -2.37 0.08
C ILE A 337 -9.78 -1.25 0.05
N VAL A 338 -9.33 0.01 -0.05
CA VAL A 338 -10.19 1.17 0.25
C VAL A 338 -10.19 2.21 -0.87
N ASN A 339 -11.35 2.66 -1.33
CA ASN A 339 -11.49 3.77 -2.28
C ASN A 339 -10.66 3.65 -3.57
N ASN A 340 -10.45 2.45 -4.09
CA ASN A 340 -9.77 2.24 -5.37
C ASN A 340 -10.78 2.27 -6.54
N ASP A 341 -10.33 2.73 -7.70
CA ASP A 341 -11.13 2.77 -8.93
C ASP A 341 -10.76 1.62 -9.87
N TYR A 342 -11.73 0.73 -10.11
CA TYR A 342 -11.67 -0.40 -11.05
C TYR A 342 -12.60 -0.17 -12.24
N SER A 343 -12.94 1.08 -12.56
CA SER A 343 -13.88 1.41 -13.63
C SER A 343 -13.43 1.00 -15.03
N ALA A 344 -12.12 0.76 -15.22
CA ALA A 344 -11.58 0.26 -16.49
C ALA A 344 -11.79 -1.25 -16.70
N GLY A 345 -12.35 -1.95 -15.71
CA GLY A 345 -12.59 -3.38 -15.75
C GLY A 345 -11.34 -4.23 -15.50
N TRP A 346 -11.51 -5.54 -15.58
CA TRP A 346 -10.47 -6.56 -15.40
C TRP A 346 -10.75 -7.76 -16.32
N GLY A 347 -9.71 -8.55 -16.58
CA GLY A 347 -9.82 -9.76 -17.39
C GLY A 347 -10.52 -10.92 -16.69
N ILE A 348 -10.01 -11.35 -15.53
CA ILE A 348 -10.50 -12.55 -14.80
C ILE A 348 -11.20 -12.14 -13.50
N TYR A 349 -10.47 -11.52 -12.56
CA TYR A 349 -11.04 -11.02 -11.30
C TYR A 349 -10.30 -9.77 -10.80
N ALA A 350 -10.98 -8.90 -10.07
CA ALA A 350 -10.34 -7.78 -9.38
C ALA A 350 -9.63 -8.25 -8.11
N ILE A 351 -10.38 -8.46 -7.04
CA ILE A 351 -9.86 -8.86 -5.72
C ILE A 351 -10.04 -10.37 -5.54
N GLY A 352 -8.99 -11.07 -5.10
CA GLY A 352 -9.06 -12.51 -4.85
C GLY A 352 -8.16 -12.96 -3.71
N GLY A 353 -8.32 -14.21 -3.28
CA GLY A 353 -7.48 -14.75 -2.22
C GLY A 353 -7.58 -16.26 -2.04
N SER A 354 -6.65 -16.80 -1.26
CA SER A 354 -6.58 -18.22 -0.88
C SER A 354 -5.85 -18.34 0.45
N GLU A 355 -6.00 -19.44 1.19
CA GLU A 355 -5.33 -19.62 2.51
C GLU A 355 -5.81 -18.62 3.57
N SER A 356 -7.13 -18.40 3.62
CA SER A 356 -7.83 -17.64 4.65
C SER A 356 -7.30 -16.20 4.92
N PRO A 357 -7.12 -15.36 3.88
CA PRO A 357 -6.86 -13.94 4.10
C PRO A 357 -8.07 -13.24 4.70
N THR A 358 -7.83 -12.18 5.47
CA THR A 358 -8.86 -11.22 5.85
C THR A 358 -8.83 -10.05 4.87
N ILE A 359 -9.90 -9.89 4.07
CA ILE A 359 -10.00 -8.82 3.07
C ILE A 359 -11.16 -7.89 3.46
N LEU A 360 -10.83 -6.65 3.78
CA LEU A 360 -11.77 -5.57 4.11
C LEU A 360 -11.86 -4.64 2.90
N SER A 361 -12.95 -4.72 2.14
CA SER A 361 -13.16 -3.92 0.93
C SER A 361 -14.21 -2.84 1.16
N GLU A 362 -13.79 -1.57 1.15
CA GLU A 362 -14.65 -0.43 1.47
C GLU A 362 -14.52 0.69 0.43
N GLY A 363 -15.63 1.29 -0.01
CA GLY A 363 -15.62 2.47 -0.89
C GLY A 363 -15.01 2.29 -2.28
N ASN A 364 -14.68 1.06 -2.70
CA ASN A 364 -14.14 0.78 -4.02
C ASN A 364 -15.21 0.92 -5.12
N HIS A 365 -14.82 1.44 -6.28
CA HIS A 365 -15.69 1.60 -7.44
C HIS A 365 -15.40 0.52 -8.49
N PHE A 366 -16.34 -0.39 -8.71
CA PHE A 366 -16.20 -1.50 -9.67
C PHE A 366 -17.15 -1.34 -10.85
N VAL A 367 -16.61 -1.41 -12.07
CA VAL A 367 -17.41 -1.53 -13.30
C VAL A 367 -17.00 -2.82 -14.00
N ALA A 368 -17.82 -3.86 -13.84
CA ALA A 368 -17.59 -5.14 -14.50
C ALA A 368 -17.86 -5.04 -16.00
N SER A 369 -17.18 -5.88 -16.79
CA SER A 369 -17.50 -6.06 -18.20
C SER A 369 -18.90 -6.68 -18.36
N SER A 370 -19.49 -6.53 -19.55
CA SER A 370 -20.79 -7.12 -19.87
C SER A 370 -20.74 -8.65 -20.04
N GLU A 371 -19.55 -9.24 -20.04
CA GLU A 371 -19.34 -10.67 -20.26
C GLU A 371 -19.41 -11.40 -18.92
N LYS A 372 -20.42 -12.26 -18.79
CA LYS A 372 -20.57 -13.13 -17.63
C LYS A 372 -19.93 -14.48 -17.94
N GLU A 373 -18.71 -14.69 -17.48
CA GLU A 373 -18.13 -16.04 -17.44
C GLU A 373 -18.71 -16.80 -16.24
N VAL A 374 -19.32 -17.95 -16.51
CA VAL A 374 -19.76 -18.90 -15.49
C VAL A 374 -18.91 -20.14 -15.70
N GLU A 375 -17.86 -20.32 -14.90
CA GLU A 375 -17.14 -21.59 -14.87
C GLU A 375 -18.10 -22.67 -14.33
N SER A 376 -18.34 -23.69 -15.16
CA SER A 376 -19.25 -24.81 -14.91
C SER A 376 -18.60 -25.96 -14.17
#